data_AF-A0A2S8F086-F1
#
_entry.id   AF-A0A2S8F086-F1
#
_cell.length_a   1.000
_cell.length_b   1.000
_cell.length_c   1.000
_cell.angle_alpha   90.00
_cell.angle_beta   90.00
_cell.angle_gamma   90.00
#
_symmetry.space_group_name_H-M   'P 1'
#
loop_
_entity.id
_entity.type
_entity.pdbx_description
1 polymer ?
#
loop_
_entity_poly.entity_id
_entity_poly.type
_entity_poly.pdbx_seq_one_letter_code
_entity_poly.pdbx_strand_id
1 'polypeptide(L)'
;MRYALKLPAAYPFRKGLVLLLALFGVGGVGCTSPQDWFANGFKVGPNYCTPSAPVAQDWIDANDKRVINDPVNATAWWATAFNDPVLNQLVTEAYTQNLTVRQAGARIMQARALRQIAVGNFFPQQQALSAEYSHNLTTGSGFDRHFSVWRGSFALAWEIDFWGRYRRAIESADADLDAAIYDYGDVVVTLVADVAATYIDIRTLQTRLELVKLNVENQRKTYELTEIRFRNGESSEVDVQQAKSSLVQTESLVPQVETSLRQSQNQLCILLGMPPELILEMLGDGKIPDVKSEIALGIPAATLLQRPDVRRAERDLASQSAVIGVAESELYPHITLVGTVGRSANQFKDLFRAGSGFGSVGPNLDWNILNYGRIVGNIQFQDARFQELLAAYQQTVLNANLEAENAIIQFLKAQEQLRLQLEAAEAADKTNELITLQFEEGEEIDFNRVFSVQNTKTQQEVAAAGAKGDVAQSVVAIYRALGGGWPSPYLTQPIGEPDEPSEVPNNAEEIEAPPGNNPLSIDEVLENPVDD
;
A
#
# COMPACT_ATOMS: atom_id res chain seq x y z
N MET A 1 5.27 42.15 57.65
CA MET A 1 4.43 43.15 56.94
C MET A 1 3.49 42.38 56.01
N ARG A 2 2.17 42.42 56.29
CA ARG A 2 1.12 41.80 55.45
C ARG A 2 0.47 42.92 54.63
N TYR A 3 0.46 42.79 53.31
CA TYR A 3 -0.39 43.61 52.44
C TYR A 3 -1.46 42.71 51.82
N ALA A 4 -2.70 42.97 52.19
CA ALA A 4 -3.89 42.38 51.61
C ALA A 4 -4.36 43.28 50.46
N LEU A 5 -4.39 42.75 49.24
CA LEU A 5 -5.10 43.38 48.13
C LEU A 5 -6.57 42.91 48.18
N LYS A 6 -7.46 43.84 48.49
CA LYS A 6 -8.92 43.70 48.32
C LYS A 6 -9.24 43.58 46.83
N LEU A 7 -9.72 42.41 46.41
CA LEU A 7 -10.44 42.24 45.16
C LEU A 7 -11.82 42.93 45.28
N PRO A 8 -12.23 43.79 44.33
CA PRO A 8 -13.60 44.28 44.29
C PRO A 8 -14.56 43.21 43.77
N ALA A 9 -15.79 43.34 44.25
CA ALA A 9 -16.97 42.50 44.10
C ALA A 9 -17.15 41.74 42.77
N ALA A 10 -17.67 40.52 42.93
CA ALA A 10 -18.14 39.62 41.90
C ALA A 10 -19.01 40.31 40.84
N TYR A 11 -18.57 40.22 39.58
CA TYR A 11 -19.42 40.40 38.41
C TYR A 11 -20.38 39.18 38.29
N PRO A 12 -21.63 39.38 37.88
CA PRO A 12 -22.64 38.33 38.00
C PRO A 12 -22.38 37.21 36.99
N PHE A 13 -22.12 36.02 37.53
CA PHE A 13 -22.08 34.69 36.90
C PHE A 13 -23.34 34.36 36.04
N ARG A 14 -24.35 35.25 36.04
CA ARG A 14 -25.59 35.13 35.25
C ARG A 14 -25.41 35.32 33.74
N LYS A 15 -24.41 36.09 33.27
CA LYS A 15 -24.25 36.33 31.81
C LYS A 15 -23.63 35.13 31.07
N GLY A 16 -22.72 34.39 31.70
CA GLY A 16 -22.18 33.14 31.14
C GLY A 16 -23.22 32.01 31.08
N LEU A 17 -24.09 31.93 32.10
CA LEU A 17 -25.16 30.92 32.18
C LEU A 17 -26.24 31.13 31.10
N VAL A 18 -26.56 32.38 30.75
CA VAL A 18 -27.55 32.70 29.69
C VAL A 18 -27.00 32.36 28.30
N LEU A 19 -25.69 32.52 28.08
CA LEU A 19 -25.05 32.15 26.81
C LEU A 19 -24.99 30.62 26.64
N LEU A 20 -24.69 29.89 27.73
CA LEU A 20 -24.79 28.42 27.79
C LEU A 20 -26.24 27.93 27.58
N LEU A 21 -27.23 28.52 28.24
CA LEU A 21 -28.64 28.14 28.08
C LEU A 21 -29.19 28.46 26.67
N ALA A 22 -28.70 29.52 26.02
CA ALA A 22 -29.03 29.82 24.63
C ALA A 22 -28.39 28.81 23.65
N LEU A 23 -27.16 28.36 23.90
CA LEU A 23 -26.50 27.29 23.14
C LEU A 23 -27.23 25.95 23.26
N PHE A 24 -27.73 25.61 24.46
CA PHE A 24 -28.54 24.40 24.68
C PHE A 24 -29.93 24.48 24.02
N GLY A 25 -30.54 25.67 23.91
CA GLY A 25 -31.81 25.86 23.20
C GLY A 25 -31.72 25.63 21.68
N VAL A 26 -30.52 25.75 21.10
CA VAL A 26 -30.24 25.50 19.67
C VAL A 26 -29.92 24.02 19.39
N GLY A 27 -29.60 23.24 20.43
CA GLY A 27 -29.39 21.78 20.33
C GLY A 27 -30.62 20.97 19.88
N GLY A 28 -31.80 21.59 19.78
CA GLY A 28 -33.01 20.97 19.23
C GLY A 28 -33.14 21.03 17.71
N VAL A 29 -32.20 21.66 16.99
CA VAL A 29 -32.26 21.83 15.52
C VAL A 29 -31.26 20.95 14.78
N GLY A 30 -30.29 20.36 15.48
CA GLY A 30 -29.31 19.43 14.91
C GLY A 30 -29.60 17.97 15.21
N CYS A 31 -28.94 17.06 14.49
CA CYS A 31 -29.14 15.61 14.60
C CYS A 31 -28.51 15.00 15.87
N THR A 32 -27.57 15.70 16.52
CA THR A 32 -26.89 15.24 17.73
C THR A 32 -27.60 15.77 18.98
N SER A 33 -28.11 14.87 19.85
CA SER A 33 -28.73 15.29 21.11
C SER A 33 -27.69 15.83 22.10
N PRO A 34 -28.07 16.64 23.10
CA PRO A 34 -27.12 17.12 24.10
C PRO A 34 -26.45 16.00 24.93
N GLN A 35 -27.14 14.86 25.09
CA GLN A 35 -26.57 13.68 25.76
C GLN A 35 -25.50 13.03 24.87
N ASP A 36 -25.79 12.88 23.57
CA ASP A 36 -24.84 12.33 22.60
C ASP A 36 -23.63 13.26 22.42
N TRP A 37 -23.84 14.57 22.35
CA TRP A 37 -22.75 15.54 22.28
C TRP A 37 -21.78 15.43 23.46
N PHE A 38 -22.30 15.26 24.68
CA PHE A 38 -21.48 15.03 25.86
C PHE A 38 -20.77 13.66 25.80
N ALA A 39 -21.49 12.60 25.43
CA ALA A 39 -20.93 11.25 25.27
C ALA A 39 -19.84 11.18 24.19
N ASN A 40 -19.95 11.99 23.15
CA ASN A 40 -18.99 12.14 22.06
C ASN A 40 -17.79 13.03 22.42
N GLY A 41 -17.66 13.46 23.68
CA GLY A 41 -16.58 14.33 24.13
C GLY A 41 -16.70 15.75 23.59
N PHE A 42 -17.92 16.30 23.56
CA PHE A 42 -18.25 17.62 23.02
C PHE A 42 -18.04 17.75 21.50
N LYS A 43 -18.38 16.69 20.75
CA LYS A 43 -18.34 16.67 19.28
C LYS A 43 -19.72 16.36 18.71
N VAL A 44 -20.12 17.05 17.65
CA VAL A 44 -21.31 16.71 16.88
C VAL A 44 -20.97 15.66 15.81
N GLY A 45 -22.01 15.04 15.24
CA GLY A 45 -21.89 13.96 14.27
C GLY A 45 -21.61 12.59 14.88
N PRO A 46 -21.61 11.55 14.02
CA PRO A 46 -21.48 10.16 14.44
C PRO A 46 -20.09 9.88 15.01
N ASN A 47 -20.03 8.97 15.99
CA ASN A 47 -18.78 8.30 16.33
C ASN A 47 -18.60 7.08 15.45
N TYR A 48 -17.40 6.91 14.94
CA TYR A 48 -17.07 5.73 14.16
C TYR A 48 -17.14 4.46 15.01
N CYS A 49 -17.72 3.41 14.42
CA CYS A 49 -17.64 2.04 14.91
C CYS A 49 -17.36 1.13 13.72
N THR A 50 -16.51 0.12 13.91
CA THR A 50 -16.18 -0.83 12.84
C THR A 50 -17.45 -1.53 12.37
N PRO A 51 -17.83 -1.40 11.08
CA PRO A 51 -19.02 -2.05 10.57
C PRO A 51 -18.81 -3.55 10.40
N SER A 52 -19.87 -4.32 10.59
CA SER A 52 -19.86 -5.76 10.29
C SER A 52 -19.66 -5.97 8.79
N ALA A 53 -18.74 -6.87 8.42
CA ALA A 53 -18.56 -7.34 7.06
C ALA A 53 -18.89 -8.84 6.97
N PRO A 54 -19.48 -9.30 5.86
CA PRO A 54 -19.70 -10.72 5.64
C PRO A 54 -18.35 -11.40 5.38
N VAL A 55 -17.91 -12.26 6.30
CA VAL A 55 -16.72 -13.11 6.16
C VAL A 55 -17.09 -14.54 6.49
N ALA A 56 -16.49 -15.51 5.79
CA ALA A 56 -16.67 -16.92 6.13
C ALA A 56 -16.09 -17.20 7.54
N GLN A 57 -16.68 -18.13 8.28
CA GLN A 57 -16.15 -18.53 9.59
C GLN A 57 -14.94 -19.46 9.43
N ASP A 58 -15.06 -20.43 8.52
CA ASP A 58 -14.07 -21.45 8.21
C ASP A 58 -13.85 -21.53 6.69
N TRP A 59 -12.70 -22.07 6.29
CA TRP A 59 -12.38 -22.37 4.89
C TRP A 59 -13.17 -23.58 4.39
N ILE A 60 -13.54 -23.59 3.11
CA ILE A 60 -14.28 -24.72 2.50
C ILE A 60 -13.50 -26.04 2.65
N ASP A 61 -12.19 -26.01 2.37
CA ASP A 61 -11.31 -27.18 2.41
C ASP A 61 -10.53 -27.32 3.73
N ALA A 62 -10.99 -26.72 4.83
CA ALA A 62 -10.29 -26.75 6.13
C ALA A 62 -10.04 -28.15 6.70
N ASN A 63 -10.79 -29.16 6.24
CA ASN A 63 -10.66 -30.56 6.68
C ASN A 63 -9.71 -31.41 5.79
N ASP A 64 -9.15 -30.85 4.73
CA ASP A 64 -8.13 -31.56 3.94
C ASP A 64 -6.87 -31.77 4.78
N LYS A 65 -6.30 -32.98 4.78
CA LYS A 65 -5.13 -33.33 5.60
C LYS A 65 -3.89 -32.49 5.27
N ARG A 66 -3.84 -31.90 4.08
CA ARG A 66 -2.75 -31.03 3.63
C ARG A 66 -2.90 -29.60 4.15
N VAL A 67 -4.06 -29.24 4.70
CA VAL A 67 -4.31 -27.97 5.38
C VAL A 67 -4.17 -28.22 6.88
N ILE A 68 -3.04 -27.82 7.45
CA ILE A 68 -2.77 -28.00 8.89
C ILE A 68 -3.07 -26.73 9.67
N ASN A 69 -3.58 -26.89 10.88
CA ASN A 69 -3.99 -25.80 11.76
C ASN A 69 -2.84 -25.24 12.63
N ASP A 70 -1.60 -25.36 12.15
CA ASP A 70 -0.44 -24.86 12.88
C ASP A 70 -0.33 -23.34 12.74
N PRO A 71 0.04 -22.60 13.82
CA PRO A 71 0.20 -21.16 13.76
C PRO A 71 1.27 -20.80 12.73
N VAL A 72 0.87 -20.00 11.74
CA VAL A 72 1.77 -19.52 10.68
C VAL A 72 2.79 -18.58 11.27
N ASN A 73 4.07 -18.92 11.16
CA ASN A 73 5.13 -17.95 11.42
C ASN A 73 5.30 -17.04 10.20
N ALA A 74 4.51 -15.97 10.18
CA ALA A 74 4.58 -14.88 9.22
C ALA A 74 6.01 -14.37 8.98
N THR A 75 6.85 -14.36 10.03
CA THR A 75 8.19 -13.76 9.96
C THR A 75 9.23 -14.57 9.22
N ALA A 76 9.01 -15.88 9.10
CA ALA A 76 9.91 -16.79 8.42
C ALA A 76 9.23 -17.47 7.23
N TRP A 77 8.16 -16.87 6.66
CA TRP A 77 7.35 -17.53 5.64
C TRP A 77 8.19 -18.11 4.50
N TRP A 78 9.01 -17.29 3.84
CA TRP A 78 9.84 -17.73 2.70
C TRP A 78 10.90 -18.76 3.10
N ALA A 79 11.56 -18.57 4.25
CA ALA A 79 12.54 -19.51 4.78
C ALA A 79 11.91 -20.88 5.14
N THR A 80 10.68 -20.89 5.67
CA THR A 80 9.96 -22.12 6.05
C THR A 80 9.25 -22.80 4.88
N ALA A 81 8.80 -22.02 3.90
CA ALA A 81 8.08 -22.49 2.72
C ALA A 81 9.00 -23.07 1.64
N PHE A 82 10.13 -22.39 1.35
CA PHE A 82 11.01 -22.74 0.23
C PHE A 82 12.44 -23.09 0.65
N ASN A 83 12.91 -22.59 1.80
CA ASN A 83 14.30 -22.75 2.25
C ASN A 83 15.34 -22.33 1.18
N ASP A 84 15.05 -21.27 0.44
CA ASP A 84 15.90 -20.74 -0.64
C ASP A 84 16.56 -19.42 -0.21
N PRO A 85 17.89 -19.39 0.01
CA PRO A 85 18.59 -18.20 0.45
C PRO A 85 18.66 -17.10 -0.63
N VAL A 86 18.67 -17.47 -1.92
CA VAL A 86 18.67 -16.49 -3.03
C VAL A 86 17.35 -15.75 -3.05
N LEU A 87 16.23 -16.47 -2.89
CA LEU A 87 14.91 -15.84 -2.80
C LEU A 87 14.84 -14.85 -1.62
N ASN A 88 15.35 -15.22 -0.45
CA ASN A 88 15.35 -14.34 0.71
C ASN A 88 16.18 -13.06 0.46
N GLN A 89 17.32 -13.18 -0.22
CA GLN A 89 18.14 -12.04 -0.60
C GLN A 89 17.40 -11.12 -1.58
N LEU A 90 16.81 -11.67 -2.63
CA LEU A 90 16.06 -10.90 -3.64
C LEU A 90 14.89 -10.14 -3.02
N VAL A 91 14.15 -10.77 -2.10
CA VAL A 91 13.05 -10.12 -1.38
C VAL A 91 13.55 -8.95 -0.53
N THR A 92 14.67 -9.13 0.17
CA THR A 92 15.29 -8.08 0.99
C THR A 92 15.76 -6.91 0.12
N GLU A 93 16.45 -7.20 -0.98
CA GLU A 93 16.95 -6.21 -1.92
C GLU A 93 15.80 -5.42 -2.57
N ALA A 94 14.75 -6.12 -3.03
CA ALA A 94 13.55 -5.48 -3.56
C ALA A 94 12.91 -4.54 -2.53
N TYR A 95 12.75 -4.96 -1.28
CA TYR A 95 12.19 -4.09 -0.24
C TYR A 95 13.00 -2.79 -0.06
N THR A 96 14.33 -2.87 -0.12
CA THR A 96 15.20 -1.70 0.07
C THR A 96 15.28 -0.75 -1.14
N GLN A 97 15.22 -1.28 -2.36
CA GLN A 97 15.48 -0.52 -3.58
C GLN A 97 14.23 -0.18 -4.39
N ASN A 98 13.11 -0.88 -4.17
CA ASN A 98 11.92 -0.71 -5.01
C ASN A 98 11.29 0.69 -4.90
N LEU A 99 11.12 1.32 -6.06
CA LEU A 99 10.62 2.69 -6.16
C LEU A 99 9.13 2.83 -5.77
N THR A 100 8.31 1.79 -5.97
CA THR A 100 6.89 1.81 -5.58
C THR A 100 6.73 1.80 -4.05
N VAL A 101 7.58 1.05 -3.34
CA VAL A 101 7.64 1.10 -1.86
C VAL A 101 8.08 2.48 -1.38
N ARG A 102 9.09 3.10 -2.02
CA ARG A 102 9.51 4.48 -1.71
C ARG A 102 8.38 5.50 -1.94
N GLN A 103 7.61 5.35 -3.02
CA GLN A 103 6.43 6.18 -3.27
C GLN A 103 5.37 6.04 -2.17
N ALA A 104 5.09 4.81 -1.73
CA ALA A 104 4.14 4.56 -0.63
C ALA A 104 4.64 5.17 0.70
N GLY A 105 5.94 5.08 0.98
CA GLY A 105 6.56 5.78 2.12
C GLY A 105 6.39 7.31 2.06
N ALA A 106 6.52 7.90 0.87
CA ALA A 106 6.27 9.33 0.67
C ALA A 106 4.80 9.72 0.90
N ARG A 107 3.82 8.84 0.60
CA ARG A 107 2.40 9.07 0.90
C ARG A 107 2.14 9.11 2.41
N ILE A 108 2.84 8.30 3.21
CA ILE A 108 2.77 8.41 4.68
C ILE A 108 3.26 9.78 5.13
N MET A 109 4.38 10.28 4.60
CA MET A 109 4.89 11.62 4.92
C MET A 109 3.88 12.72 4.54
N GLN A 110 3.23 12.60 3.39
CA GLN A 110 2.16 13.51 2.97
C GLN A 110 0.98 13.49 3.95
N ALA A 111 0.51 12.29 4.34
CA ALA A 111 -0.59 12.15 5.30
C ALA A 111 -0.23 12.73 6.68
N ARG A 112 1.00 12.53 7.16
CA ARG A 112 1.50 13.15 8.40
C ARG A 112 1.50 14.68 8.32
N ALA A 113 1.93 15.25 7.19
CA ALA A 113 1.90 16.69 6.99
C ALA A 113 0.47 17.24 6.95
N LEU A 114 -0.46 16.56 6.28
CA LEU A 114 -1.88 16.92 6.26
C LEU A 114 -2.51 16.85 7.66
N ARG A 115 -2.19 15.83 8.44
CA ARG A 115 -2.56 15.73 9.85
C ARG A 115 -2.00 16.90 10.65
N GLN A 116 -0.75 17.29 10.45
CA GLN A 116 -0.17 18.45 11.12
C GLN A 116 -0.87 19.76 10.73
N ILE A 117 -1.28 19.92 9.48
CA ILE A 117 -2.11 21.05 9.03
C ILE A 117 -3.46 21.05 9.74
N ALA A 118 -4.12 19.90 9.85
CA ALA A 118 -5.39 19.76 10.57
C ALA A 118 -5.25 20.12 12.05
N VAL A 119 -4.18 19.68 12.71
CA VAL A 119 -3.84 20.06 14.09
C VAL A 119 -3.54 21.56 14.19
N GLY A 120 -2.81 22.12 13.23
CA GLY A 120 -2.52 23.56 13.17
C GLY A 120 -3.79 24.41 13.12
N ASN A 121 -4.81 23.96 12.39
CA ASN A 121 -6.11 24.64 12.30
C ASN A 121 -6.92 24.64 13.62
N PHE A 122 -6.53 23.85 14.62
CA PHE A 122 -7.13 23.91 15.96
C PHE A 122 -6.72 25.18 16.73
N PHE A 123 -5.56 25.74 16.41
CA PHE A 123 -5.02 26.97 16.99
C PHE A 123 -5.52 28.21 16.21
N PRO A 124 -5.21 29.45 16.64
CA PRO A 124 -5.69 30.66 15.96
C PRO A 124 -5.38 30.64 14.46
N GLN A 125 -6.45 30.55 13.66
CA GLN A 125 -6.38 30.28 12.22
C GLN A 125 -5.86 31.49 11.43
N GLN A 126 -6.00 32.71 11.98
CA GLN A 126 -5.42 33.91 11.40
C GLN A 126 -4.51 34.58 12.44
N GLN A 127 -3.25 34.80 12.06
CA GLN A 127 -2.25 35.52 12.84
C GLN A 127 -1.40 36.34 11.87
N ALA A 128 -1.69 37.64 11.76
CA ALA A 128 -1.09 38.48 10.73
C ALA A 128 -0.53 39.76 11.34
N LEU A 129 0.76 40.00 11.09
CA LEU A 129 1.36 41.31 11.24
C LEU A 129 1.22 42.06 9.91
N SER A 130 0.52 43.18 9.92
CA SER A 130 0.31 44.04 8.76
C SER A 130 0.91 45.42 8.99
N ALA A 131 1.44 45.98 7.91
CA ALA A 131 1.82 47.38 7.82
C ALA A 131 1.12 47.97 6.59
N GLU A 132 0.48 49.11 6.76
CA GLU A 132 -0.33 49.76 5.75
C GLU A 132 0.02 51.25 5.72
N TYR A 133 0.16 51.79 4.51
CA TYR A 133 0.16 53.21 4.24
C TYR A 133 -0.91 53.51 3.21
N SER A 134 -1.81 54.45 3.53
CA SER A 134 -2.77 54.97 2.56
C SER A 134 -2.75 56.49 2.56
N HIS A 135 -2.90 57.09 1.38
CA HIS A 135 -3.13 58.52 1.22
C HIS A 135 -4.55 58.72 0.70
N ASN A 136 -5.36 59.45 1.45
CA ASN A 136 -6.79 59.53 1.26
C ASN A 136 -7.20 60.97 0.91
N LEU A 137 -8.13 61.08 -0.03
CA LEU A 137 -8.81 62.32 -0.39
C LEU A 137 -10.29 62.18 -0.01
N THR A 138 -10.75 62.95 0.98
CA THR A 138 -12.16 62.94 1.39
C THR A 138 -12.91 64.15 0.85
N THR A 139 -14.18 63.94 0.50
CA THR A 139 -15.09 64.98 -0.01
C THR A 139 -16.11 65.45 1.04
N GLY A 140 -16.10 64.86 2.24
CA GLY A 140 -16.99 65.23 3.35
C GLY A 140 -16.52 66.47 4.14
N SER A 141 -17.45 67.18 4.77
CA SER A 141 -17.13 68.31 5.67
C SER A 141 -16.78 67.83 7.09
N GLY A 142 -15.78 68.47 7.71
CA GLY A 142 -15.38 68.19 9.10
C GLY A 142 -14.07 67.42 9.30
N PHE A 143 -13.37 67.05 8.21
CA PHE A 143 -12.06 66.38 8.25
C PHE A 143 -11.07 67.06 7.30
N ASP A 144 -9.77 66.81 7.49
CA ASP A 144 -8.73 67.25 6.56
C ASP A 144 -8.97 66.61 5.18
N ARG A 145 -9.04 67.45 4.14
CA ARG A 145 -9.34 67.02 2.76
C ARG A 145 -8.33 66.00 2.23
N HIS A 146 -7.06 66.15 2.62
CA HIS A 146 -5.98 65.23 2.31
C HIS A 146 -5.37 64.74 3.62
N PHE A 147 -5.35 63.44 3.83
CA PHE A 147 -4.68 62.86 5.00
C PHE A 147 -4.03 61.54 4.61
N SER A 148 -2.93 61.23 5.29
CA SER A 148 -2.30 59.91 5.18
C SER A 148 -2.66 59.10 6.42
N VAL A 149 -2.67 57.78 6.30
CA VAL A 149 -2.79 56.86 7.42
C VAL A 149 -1.60 55.92 7.35
N TRP A 150 -0.79 55.94 8.39
CA TRP A 150 0.23 54.93 8.66
C TRP A 150 -0.33 54.00 9.73
N ARG A 151 -0.36 52.70 9.45
CA ARG A 151 -0.88 51.70 10.38
C ARG A 151 0.06 50.50 10.43
N GLY A 152 0.41 50.08 11.64
CA GLY A 152 1.00 48.77 11.89
C GLY A 152 0.09 48.02 12.86
N SER A 153 -0.30 46.80 12.56
CA SER A 153 -1.21 46.03 13.40
C SER A 153 -0.89 44.55 13.40
N PHE A 154 -1.10 43.90 14.53
CA PHE A 154 -1.23 42.47 14.64
C PHE A 154 -2.70 42.12 14.80
N ALA A 155 -3.20 41.22 13.95
CA ALA A 155 -4.55 40.70 14.00
C ALA A 155 -4.52 39.20 14.29
N LEU A 156 -5.46 38.75 15.15
CA LEU A 156 -5.66 37.37 15.53
C LEU A 156 -7.14 37.01 15.37
N ALA A 157 -7.44 35.87 14.75
CA ALA A 157 -8.78 35.28 14.75
C ALA A 157 -8.67 33.79 15.12
N TRP A 158 -9.49 33.36 16.08
CA TRP A 158 -9.52 32.00 16.56
C TRP A 158 -10.96 31.48 16.74
N GLU A 159 -11.38 30.57 15.88
CA GLU A 159 -12.65 29.85 16.05
C GLU A 159 -12.50 28.82 17.17
N ILE A 160 -13.32 28.99 18.21
CA ILE A 160 -13.34 28.09 19.36
C ILE A 160 -14.10 26.83 18.99
N ASP A 161 -13.43 25.68 19.11
CA ASP A 161 -13.96 24.38 18.69
C ASP A 161 -15.03 23.80 19.64
N PHE A 162 -16.13 24.52 19.85
CA PHE A 162 -17.19 24.14 20.78
C PHE A 162 -17.95 22.88 20.31
N TRP A 163 -18.22 22.80 19.00
CA TRP A 163 -18.97 21.69 18.39
C TRP A 163 -18.08 20.54 17.90
N GLY A 164 -16.76 20.68 17.98
CA GLY A 164 -15.82 19.62 17.60
C GLY A 164 -15.49 19.56 16.12
N ARG A 165 -15.74 20.63 15.33
CA ARG A 165 -15.37 20.74 13.91
C ARG A 165 -13.89 20.41 13.69
N TYR A 166 -12.99 21.08 14.41
CA TYR A 166 -11.55 20.89 14.23
C TYR A 166 -11.09 19.57 14.82
N ARG A 167 -11.64 19.15 15.96
CA ARG A 167 -11.36 17.82 16.52
C ARG A 167 -11.83 16.67 15.62
N ARG A 168 -12.94 16.82 14.88
CA ARG A 168 -13.39 15.86 13.86
C ARG A 168 -12.50 15.91 12.61
N ALA A 169 -12.03 17.09 12.20
CA ALA A 169 -11.07 17.20 11.10
C ALA A 169 -9.72 16.52 11.43
N ILE A 170 -9.25 16.63 12.68
CA ILE A 170 -8.06 15.90 13.16
C ILE A 170 -8.32 14.39 13.18
N GLU A 171 -9.49 13.95 13.68
CA GLU A 171 -9.90 12.54 13.69
C GLU A 171 -9.95 11.94 12.27
N SER A 172 -10.41 12.70 11.28
CA SER A 172 -10.36 12.32 9.86
C SER A 172 -8.92 12.19 9.37
N ALA A 173 -8.06 13.17 9.64
CA ALA A 173 -6.67 13.14 9.22
C ALA A 173 -5.83 12.06 9.94
N ASP A 174 -6.18 11.70 11.18
CA ASP A 174 -5.62 10.54 11.90
C ASP A 174 -5.96 9.24 11.16
N ALA A 175 -7.23 9.06 10.77
CA ALA A 175 -7.67 7.89 10.03
C ALA A 175 -7.06 7.82 8.62
N ASP A 176 -6.91 8.94 7.92
CA ASP A 176 -6.22 9.01 6.62
C ASP A 176 -4.74 8.62 6.74
N LEU A 177 -4.08 9.00 7.84
CA LEU A 177 -2.71 8.58 8.13
C LEU A 177 -2.64 7.07 8.36
N ASP A 178 -3.55 6.51 9.16
CA ASP A 178 -3.62 5.05 9.34
C ASP A 178 -3.86 4.34 7.99
N ALA A 179 -4.75 4.87 7.14
CA ALA A 179 -5.01 4.34 5.81
C ALA A 179 -3.74 4.34 4.94
N ALA A 180 -2.95 5.40 4.97
CA ALA A 180 -1.66 5.48 4.26
C ALA A 180 -0.64 4.45 4.79
N ILE A 181 -0.63 4.16 6.10
CA ILE A 181 0.23 3.13 6.68
C ILE A 181 -0.18 1.73 6.22
N TYR A 182 -1.49 1.45 6.18
CA TYR A 182 -1.98 0.18 5.65
C TYR A 182 -1.80 0.06 4.13
N ASP A 183 -1.87 1.16 3.36
CA ASP A 183 -1.49 1.18 1.93
C ASP A 183 -0.04 0.75 1.72
N TYR A 184 0.87 1.31 2.52
CA TYR A 184 2.26 0.92 2.49
C TYR A 184 2.44 -0.58 2.76
N GLY A 185 1.70 -1.13 3.71
CA GLY A 185 1.75 -2.57 3.98
C GLY A 185 1.30 -3.45 2.83
N ASP A 186 0.21 -3.06 2.17
CA ASP A 186 -0.32 -3.77 1.00
C ASP A 186 0.66 -3.74 -0.19
N VAL A 187 1.31 -2.59 -0.42
CA VAL A 187 2.35 -2.44 -1.44
C VAL A 187 3.54 -3.37 -1.15
N VAL A 188 3.97 -3.47 0.12
CA VAL A 188 5.05 -4.37 0.53
C VAL A 188 4.66 -5.84 0.31
N VAL A 189 3.48 -6.27 0.75
CA VAL A 189 3.00 -7.65 0.56
C VAL A 189 2.95 -8.00 -0.93
N THR A 190 2.44 -7.08 -1.75
CA THR A 190 2.35 -7.24 -3.20
C THR A 190 3.72 -7.39 -3.84
N LEU A 191 4.66 -6.49 -3.53
CA LEU A 191 6.03 -6.53 -4.05
C LEU A 191 6.72 -7.84 -3.69
N VAL A 192 6.67 -8.24 -2.42
CA VAL A 192 7.32 -9.47 -1.94
C VAL A 192 6.78 -10.68 -2.69
N ALA A 193 5.45 -10.75 -2.88
CA ALA A 193 4.83 -11.82 -3.64
C ALA A 193 5.19 -11.77 -5.14
N ASP A 194 5.27 -10.58 -5.76
CA ASP A 194 5.67 -10.46 -7.18
C ASP A 194 7.12 -10.89 -7.41
N VAL A 195 8.03 -10.55 -6.48
CA VAL A 195 9.43 -10.99 -6.53
C VAL A 195 9.52 -12.51 -6.44
N ALA A 196 8.82 -13.12 -5.47
CA ALA A 196 8.83 -14.56 -5.31
C ALA A 196 8.21 -15.30 -6.51
N ALA A 197 7.07 -14.82 -7.01
CA ALA A 197 6.44 -15.37 -8.21
C ALA A 197 7.37 -15.27 -9.43
N THR A 198 7.95 -14.10 -9.68
CA THR A 198 8.86 -13.90 -10.82
C THR A 198 10.10 -14.78 -10.71
N TYR A 199 10.66 -14.93 -9.50
CA TYR A 199 11.79 -15.82 -9.26
C TYR A 199 11.45 -17.29 -9.54
N ILE A 200 10.30 -17.77 -9.07
CA ILE A 200 9.83 -19.14 -9.33
C ILE A 200 9.61 -19.38 -10.83
N ASP A 201 9.06 -18.39 -11.55
CA ASP A 201 8.89 -18.46 -13.00
C ASP A 201 10.25 -18.57 -13.71
N ILE A 202 11.24 -17.77 -13.29
CA ILE A 202 12.61 -17.86 -13.81
C ILE A 202 13.18 -19.26 -13.58
N ARG A 203 13.09 -19.83 -12.37
CA ARG A 203 13.58 -21.19 -12.07
C ARG A 203 12.86 -22.26 -12.87
N THR A 204 11.56 -22.09 -13.09
CA THR A 204 10.75 -22.99 -13.91
C THR A 204 11.17 -22.94 -15.38
N LEU A 205 11.39 -21.74 -15.92
CA LEU A 205 11.86 -21.53 -17.29
C LEU A 205 13.29 -22.03 -17.50
N GLN A 206 14.19 -21.85 -16.52
CA GLN A 206 15.52 -22.44 -16.54
C GLN A 206 15.47 -23.96 -16.63
N THR A 207 14.64 -24.60 -15.80
CA THR A 207 14.46 -26.06 -15.81
C THR A 207 13.87 -26.54 -17.15
N ARG A 208 12.87 -25.84 -17.69
CA ARG A 208 12.32 -26.16 -19.02
C ARG A 208 13.36 -26.00 -20.12
N LEU A 209 14.17 -24.95 -20.08
CA LEU A 209 15.21 -24.72 -21.08
C LEU A 209 16.26 -25.84 -21.06
N GLU A 210 16.65 -26.29 -19.87
CA GLU A 210 17.55 -27.42 -19.68
C GLU A 210 16.96 -28.70 -20.29
N LEU A 211 15.71 -29.04 -19.95
CA LEU A 211 15.01 -30.22 -20.49
C LEU A 211 14.86 -30.17 -22.01
N VAL A 212 14.50 -29.02 -22.57
CA VAL A 212 14.37 -28.85 -24.03
C VAL A 212 15.74 -29.02 -24.70
N LYS A 213 16.82 -28.41 -24.17
CA LYS A 213 18.17 -28.56 -24.73
C LYS A 213 18.67 -30.00 -24.67
N LEU A 214 18.39 -30.72 -23.58
CA LEU A 214 18.71 -32.13 -23.45
C LEU A 214 17.94 -32.98 -24.48
N ASN A 215 16.65 -32.71 -24.68
CA ASN A 215 15.85 -33.41 -25.67
C ASN A 215 16.28 -33.10 -27.11
N VAL A 216 16.68 -31.86 -27.42
CA VAL A 216 17.31 -31.50 -28.72
C VAL A 216 18.56 -32.34 -28.97
N GLU A 217 19.45 -32.47 -27.97
CA GLU A 217 20.67 -33.24 -28.13
C GLU A 217 20.40 -34.73 -28.34
N ASN A 218 19.43 -35.30 -27.60
CA ASN A 218 19.02 -36.70 -27.79
C ASN A 218 18.40 -36.94 -29.17
N GLN A 219 17.49 -36.05 -29.61
CA GLN A 219 16.86 -36.15 -30.92
C GLN A 219 17.85 -35.91 -32.07
N ARG A 220 18.90 -35.10 -31.86
CA ARG A 220 19.99 -34.91 -32.82
C ARG A 220 20.73 -36.22 -33.06
N LYS A 221 21.10 -36.93 -32.00
CA LYS A 221 21.74 -38.25 -32.10
C LYS A 221 20.85 -39.26 -32.81
N THR A 222 19.55 -39.27 -32.51
CA THR A 222 18.58 -40.12 -33.21
C THR A 222 18.50 -39.77 -34.70
N TYR A 223 18.46 -38.49 -35.06
CA TYR A 223 18.46 -38.04 -36.46
C TYR A 223 19.72 -38.48 -37.22
N GLU A 224 20.91 -38.31 -36.61
CA GLU A 224 22.18 -38.73 -37.18
C GLU A 224 22.24 -40.25 -37.39
N LEU A 225 21.78 -41.04 -36.42
CA LEU A 225 21.72 -42.49 -36.52
C LEU A 225 20.76 -42.93 -37.65
N THR A 226 19.59 -42.32 -37.74
CA THR A 226 18.62 -42.60 -38.83
C THR A 226 19.19 -42.24 -40.19
N GLU A 227 19.95 -41.15 -40.31
CA GLU A 227 20.62 -40.78 -41.56
C GLU A 227 21.68 -41.81 -41.97
N ILE A 228 22.48 -42.31 -41.01
CA ILE A 228 23.48 -43.37 -41.25
C ILE A 228 22.78 -44.65 -41.73
N ARG A 229 21.69 -45.08 -41.08
CA ARG A 229 20.91 -46.27 -41.47
C ARG A 229 20.32 -46.14 -42.87
N PHE A 230 19.76 -44.97 -43.20
CA PHE A 230 19.24 -44.71 -44.55
C PHE A 230 20.34 -44.83 -45.62
N ARG A 231 21.53 -44.27 -45.38
CA ARG A 231 22.68 -44.37 -46.31
C ARG A 231 23.16 -45.82 -46.50
N ASN A 232 22.98 -46.67 -45.48
CA ASN A 232 23.29 -48.09 -45.54
C ASN A 232 22.15 -48.95 -46.11
N GLY A 233 20.99 -48.36 -46.43
CA GLY A 233 19.81 -49.06 -46.94
C GLY A 233 18.97 -49.78 -45.88
N GLU A 234 19.18 -49.47 -44.60
CA GLU A 234 18.53 -50.09 -43.43
C GLU A 234 17.31 -49.30 -42.92
N SER A 235 17.03 -48.11 -43.49
CA SER A 235 15.90 -47.24 -43.10
C SER A 235 15.37 -46.49 -44.34
N SER A 236 14.19 -45.87 -44.23
CA SER A 236 13.54 -45.13 -45.30
C SER A 236 13.77 -43.62 -45.22
N GLU A 237 13.60 -42.90 -46.33
CA GLU A 237 13.65 -41.43 -46.33
C GLU A 237 12.55 -40.82 -45.44
N VAL A 238 11.42 -41.52 -45.26
CA VAL A 238 10.34 -41.10 -44.37
C VAL A 238 10.83 -41.00 -42.92
N ASP A 239 11.60 -41.98 -42.47
CA ASP A 239 12.15 -42.02 -41.11
C ASP A 239 13.11 -40.84 -40.88
N VAL A 240 13.96 -40.54 -41.87
CA VAL A 240 14.88 -39.39 -41.83
C VAL A 240 14.11 -38.08 -41.72
N GLN A 241 13.04 -37.89 -42.50
CA GLN A 241 12.23 -36.67 -42.45
C GLN A 241 11.43 -36.58 -41.14
N GLN A 242 10.95 -37.70 -40.58
CA GLN A 242 10.29 -37.71 -39.27
C GLN A 242 11.26 -37.34 -38.14
N ALA A 243 12.47 -37.91 -38.14
CA ALA A 243 13.51 -37.60 -37.17
C ALA A 243 13.89 -36.11 -37.23
N LYS A 244 14.10 -35.59 -38.45
CA LYS A 244 14.39 -34.17 -38.68
C LYS A 244 13.26 -33.27 -38.21
N SER A 245 12.02 -33.62 -38.52
CA SER A 245 10.83 -32.87 -38.08
C SER A 245 10.75 -32.81 -36.56
N SER A 246 10.98 -33.94 -35.86
CA SER A 246 10.99 -33.98 -34.39
C SER A 246 12.07 -33.07 -33.80
N LEU A 247 13.30 -33.18 -34.32
CA LEU A 247 14.43 -32.38 -33.87
C LEU A 247 14.14 -30.89 -34.04
N VAL A 248 13.74 -30.46 -35.23
CA VAL A 248 13.50 -29.05 -35.53
C VAL A 248 12.28 -28.52 -34.76
N GLN A 249 11.26 -29.36 -34.50
CA GLN A 249 10.12 -29.00 -33.66
C GLN A 249 10.55 -28.73 -32.21
N THR A 250 11.42 -29.56 -31.63
CA THR A 250 11.94 -29.34 -30.26
C THR A 250 12.93 -28.18 -30.22
N GLU A 251 13.81 -28.04 -31.23
CA GLU A 251 14.72 -26.90 -31.37
C GLU A 251 13.95 -25.58 -31.42
N SER A 252 12.76 -25.56 -32.03
CA SER A 252 11.92 -24.35 -32.09
C SER A 252 11.42 -23.88 -30.71
N LEU A 253 11.39 -24.77 -29.70
CA LEU A 253 11.00 -24.41 -28.33
C LEU A 253 12.11 -23.65 -27.60
N VAL A 254 13.39 -23.85 -27.96
CA VAL A 254 14.53 -23.18 -27.32
C VAL A 254 14.40 -21.65 -27.36
N PRO A 255 14.26 -20.99 -28.53
CA PRO A 255 14.12 -19.53 -28.57
C PRO A 255 12.85 -19.02 -27.89
N GLN A 256 11.76 -19.81 -27.88
CA GLN A 256 10.53 -19.46 -27.17
C GLN A 256 10.74 -19.40 -25.65
N VAL A 257 11.40 -20.41 -25.09
CA VAL A 257 11.72 -20.46 -23.65
C VAL A 257 12.77 -19.42 -23.29
N GLU A 258 13.80 -19.21 -24.12
CA GLU A 258 14.82 -18.17 -23.91
C GLU A 258 14.21 -16.76 -23.90
N THR A 259 13.24 -16.49 -24.78
CA THR A 259 12.51 -15.21 -24.79
C THR A 259 11.74 -15.02 -23.50
N SER A 260 10.98 -16.03 -23.06
CA SER A 260 10.19 -15.96 -21.81
C SER A 260 11.08 -15.80 -20.57
N LEU A 261 12.23 -16.50 -20.55
CA LEU A 261 13.23 -16.40 -19.49
C LEU A 261 13.81 -14.98 -19.42
N ARG A 262 14.20 -14.40 -20.56
CA ARG A 262 14.71 -13.02 -20.62
C ARG A 262 13.68 -12.01 -20.15
N GLN A 263 12.41 -12.15 -20.56
CA GLN A 263 11.34 -11.26 -20.14
C GLN A 263 11.11 -11.31 -18.63
N SER A 264 11.11 -12.51 -18.04
CA SER A 264 10.95 -12.70 -16.59
C SER A 264 12.14 -12.11 -15.81
N GLN A 265 13.36 -12.29 -16.33
CA GLN A 265 14.56 -11.66 -15.75
C GLN A 265 14.50 -10.13 -15.79
N ASN A 266 14.05 -9.56 -16.91
CA ASN A 266 13.87 -8.11 -17.02
C ASN A 266 12.81 -7.60 -16.03
N GLN A 267 11.71 -8.34 -15.84
CA GLN A 267 10.69 -8.02 -14.85
C GLN A 267 11.26 -8.03 -13.43
N LEU A 268 12.08 -9.02 -13.07
CA LEU A 268 12.73 -9.09 -11.76
C LEU A 268 13.66 -7.89 -11.53
N CYS A 269 14.41 -7.44 -12.54
CA CYS A 269 15.23 -6.22 -12.44
C CYS A 269 14.40 -5.00 -12.02
N ILE A 270 13.23 -4.81 -12.64
CA ILE A 270 12.33 -3.70 -12.30
C ILE A 270 11.80 -3.82 -10.87
N LEU A 271 11.46 -5.03 -10.42
CA LEU A 271 11.02 -5.26 -9.04
C LEU A 271 12.14 -4.96 -8.03
N LEU A 272 13.40 -5.21 -8.39
CA LEU A 272 14.60 -4.86 -7.63
C LEU A 272 14.99 -3.37 -7.75
N GLY A 273 14.26 -2.58 -8.52
CA GLY A 273 14.54 -1.15 -8.67
C GLY A 273 15.74 -0.83 -9.58
N MET A 274 16.18 -1.77 -10.42
CA MET A 274 17.32 -1.62 -11.32
C MET A 274 16.92 -1.73 -12.81
N PRO A 275 17.68 -1.14 -13.75
CA PRO A 275 17.43 -1.35 -15.18
C PRO A 275 17.64 -2.82 -15.58
N PRO A 276 17.05 -3.29 -16.70
CA PRO A 276 17.23 -4.66 -17.16
C PRO A 276 18.69 -4.99 -17.50
N GLU A 277 19.26 -5.96 -16.79
CA GLU A 277 20.63 -6.47 -16.99
C GLU A 277 20.68 -8.00 -16.95
N LEU A 278 21.86 -8.56 -17.24
CA LEU A 278 22.11 -10.00 -17.16
C LEU A 278 22.28 -10.45 -15.69
N ILE A 279 21.16 -10.76 -15.03
CA ILE A 279 21.13 -11.15 -13.61
C ILE A 279 21.47 -12.63 -13.32
N LEU A 280 22.05 -13.36 -14.28
CA LEU A 280 22.35 -14.79 -14.10
C LEU A 280 23.34 -15.05 -12.96
N GLU A 281 24.34 -14.18 -12.79
CA GLU A 281 25.32 -14.31 -11.70
C GLU A 281 24.68 -14.07 -10.33
N MET A 282 23.78 -13.09 -10.21
CA MET A 282 23.03 -12.82 -8.98
C MET A 282 22.11 -13.99 -8.61
N LEU A 283 21.45 -14.61 -9.60
CA LEU A 283 20.58 -15.75 -9.38
C LEU A 283 21.37 -17.02 -9.05
N GLY A 284 22.55 -17.20 -9.63
CA GLY A 284 23.35 -18.42 -9.52
C GLY A 284 22.63 -19.67 -10.04
N ASP A 285 23.27 -20.82 -9.86
CA ASP A 285 22.68 -22.13 -10.17
C ASP A 285 21.62 -22.48 -9.14
N GLY A 286 20.46 -22.95 -9.62
CA GLY A 286 19.34 -23.30 -8.76
C GLY A 286 18.28 -24.09 -9.50
N LYS A 287 17.36 -24.68 -8.74
CA LYS A 287 16.23 -25.46 -9.25
C LYS A 287 14.92 -24.80 -8.87
N ILE A 288 13.81 -25.28 -9.41
CA ILE A 288 12.49 -24.92 -8.90
C ILE A 288 12.44 -25.27 -7.41
N PRO A 289 12.12 -24.30 -6.52
CA PRO A 289 12.05 -24.53 -5.08
C PRO A 289 11.15 -25.72 -4.72
N ASP A 290 11.61 -26.56 -3.79
CA ASP A 290 10.80 -27.67 -3.28
C ASP A 290 9.83 -27.17 -2.23
N VAL A 291 8.57 -27.58 -2.38
CA VAL A 291 7.47 -27.17 -1.50
C VAL A 291 6.95 -28.38 -0.75
N LYS A 292 6.73 -28.24 0.56
CA LYS A 292 6.11 -29.29 1.37
C LYS A 292 4.71 -29.61 0.85
N SER A 293 4.30 -30.88 0.96
CA SER A 293 2.97 -31.33 0.53
C SER A 293 1.82 -30.79 1.39
N GLU A 294 2.15 -30.15 2.51
CA GLU A 294 1.23 -29.59 3.50
C GLU A 294 1.49 -28.08 3.62
N ILE A 295 0.42 -27.32 3.85
CA ILE A 295 0.48 -25.91 4.17
C ILE A 295 -0.21 -25.64 5.51
N ALA A 296 0.51 -24.94 6.40
CA ALA A 296 -0.07 -24.42 7.61
C ALA A 296 -0.91 -23.20 7.24
N LEU A 297 -2.24 -23.34 7.34
CA LEU A 297 -3.12 -22.18 7.25
C LEU A 297 -3.36 -21.62 8.65
N GLY A 298 -3.59 -22.46 9.67
CA GLY A 298 -3.59 -22.09 11.11
C GLY A 298 -4.46 -20.92 11.56
N ILE A 299 -5.15 -20.27 10.64
CA ILE A 299 -5.66 -18.91 10.73
C ILE A 299 -7.13 -18.99 10.32
N PRO A 300 -8.07 -18.64 11.21
CA PRO A 300 -9.49 -18.55 10.88
C PRO A 300 -9.73 -17.57 9.74
N ALA A 301 -10.74 -17.81 8.90
CA ALA A 301 -11.10 -16.92 7.80
C ALA A 301 -11.41 -15.48 8.27
N ALA A 302 -11.88 -15.32 9.51
CA ALA A 302 -12.07 -14.01 10.16
C ALA A 302 -10.78 -13.18 10.29
N THR A 303 -9.60 -13.78 10.20
CA THR A 303 -8.31 -13.09 10.28
C THR A 303 -7.99 -12.31 9.01
N LEU A 304 -8.73 -12.54 7.91
CA LEU A 304 -8.68 -11.71 6.70
C LEU A 304 -8.97 -10.23 6.98
N LEU A 305 -9.66 -9.92 8.09
CA LEU A 305 -9.87 -8.54 8.55
C LEU A 305 -8.57 -7.82 8.98
N GLN A 306 -7.47 -8.56 9.14
CA GLN A 306 -6.15 -7.99 9.42
C GLN A 306 -5.35 -7.69 8.16
N ARG A 307 -5.84 -8.05 6.97
CA ARG A 307 -5.15 -7.74 5.72
C ARG A 307 -5.01 -6.21 5.55
N PRO A 308 -3.85 -5.72 5.06
CA PRO A 308 -3.62 -4.29 4.90
C PRO A 308 -4.65 -3.58 4.01
N ASP A 309 -5.03 -4.17 2.88
CA ASP A 309 -6.07 -3.64 1.98
C ASP A 309 -7.45 -3.48 2.67
N VAL A 310 -7.87 -4.48 3.45
CA VAL A 310 -9.12 -4.45 4.23
C VAL A 310 -9.06 -3.37 5.32
N ARG A 311 -7.93 -3.28 6.05
CA ARG A 311 -7.72 -2.27 7.09
C ARG A 311 -7.68 -0.86 6.53
N ARG A 312 -7.04 -0.66 5.39
CA ARG A 312 -7.06 0.61 4.67
C ARG A 312 -8.49 1.04 4.35
N ALA A 313 -9.29 0.16 3.75
CA ALA A 313 -10.71 0.45 3.45
C ALA A 313 -11.54 0.73 4.71
N GLU A 314 -11.26 0.05 5.83
CA GLU A 314 -11.86 0.36 7.13
C GLU A 314 -11.48 1.77 7.62
N ARG A 315 -10.22 2.18 7.44
CA ARG A 315 -9.75 3.52 7.85
C ARG A 315 -10.32 4.63 6.97
N ASP A 316 -10.49 4.40 5.68
CA ASP A 316 -11.18 5.34 4.79
C ASP A 316 -12.62 5.62 5.26
N LEU A 317 -13.32 4.58 5.74
CA LEU A 317 -14.62 4.72 6.39
C LEU A 317 -14.58 5.54 7.67
N ALA A 318 -13.58 5.30 8.53
CA ALA A 318 -13.40 6.05 9.77
C ALA A 318 -13.16 7.54 9.50
N SER A 319 -12.34 7.85 8.49
CA SER A 319 -12.10 9.22 8.04
C SER A 319 -13.40 9.88 7.58
N GLN A 320 -14.15 9.21 6.69
CA GLN A 320 -15.41 9.74 6.17
C GLN A 320 -16.48 9.95 7.26
N SER A 321 -16.52 9.07 8.29
CA SER A 321 -17.39 9.27 9.46
C SER A 321 -17.09 10.58 10.19
N ALA A 322 -15.82 10.92 10.35
CA ALA A 322 -15.42 12.17 10.98
C ALA A 322 -15.73 13.39 10.09
N VAL A 323 -15.63 13.27 8.77
CA VAL A 323 -16.03 14.30 7.79
C VAL A 323 -17.53 14.61 7.88
N ILE A 324 -18.40 13.63 8.14
CA ILE A 324 -19.83 13.87 8.42
C ILE A 324 -19.97 14.80 9.64
N GLY A 325 -19.22 14.56 10.71
CA GLY A 325 -19.20 15.44 11.89
C GLY A 325 -18.71 16.87 11.61
N VAL A 326 -17.74 17.03 10.71
CA VAL A 326 -17.33 18.35 10.22
C VAL A 326 -18.49 19.04 9.48
N ALA A 327 -19.21 18.32 8.61
CA ALA A 327 -20.36 18.86 7.89
C ALA A 327 -21.54 19.20 8.81
N GLU A 328 -21.83 18.36 9.82
CA GLU A 328 -22.86 18.63 10.82
C GLU A 328 -22.56 19.86 11.67
N SER A 329 -21.29 20.17 11.93
CA SER A 329 -20.90 21.35 12.71
C SER A 329 -21.39 22.67 12.10
N GLU A 330 -21.61 22.72 10.78
CA GLU A 330 -22.12 23.90 10.08
C GLU A 330 -23.60 24.22 10.41
N LEU A 331 -24.36 23.27 10.99
CA LEU A 331 -25.72 23.53 11.49
C LEU A 331 -25.73 24.46 12.71
N TYR A 332 -24.60 24.58 13.40
CA TYR A 332 -24.47 25.28 14.67
C TYR A 332 -23.74 26.62 14.50
N PRO A 333 -23.89 27.57 15.44
CA PRO A 333 -23.17 28.85 15.38
C PRO A 333 -21.67 28.66 15.59
N HIS A 334 -20.87 29.30 14.75
CA HIS A 334 -19.41 29.39 14.89
C HIS A 334 -19.06 30.57 15.79
N ILE A 335 -18.19 30.33 16.77
CA ILE A 335 -17.79 31.34 17.77
C ILE A 335 -16.32 31.66 17.58
N THR A 336 -16.01 32.84 17.06
CA THR A 336 -14.65 33.27 16.73
C THR A 336 -14.20 34.37 17.66
N LEU A 337 -13.09 34.17 18.37
CA LEU A 337 -12.43 35.23 19.12
C LEU A 337 -11.57 36.05 18.17
N VAL A 338 -11.94 37.32 17.95
CA VAL A 338 -11.18 38.25 17.11
C VAL A 338 -10.47 39.28 17.99
N GLY A 339 -9.18 39.47 17.74
CA GLY A 339 -8.34 40.42 18.42
C GLY A 339 -7.51 41.24 17.43
N THR A 340 -7.32 42.51 17.71
CA THR A 340 -6.38 43.35 16.97
C THR A 340 -5.69 44.30 17.93
N VAL A 341 -4.39 44.46 17.77
CA VAL A 341 -3.60 45.46 18.49
C VAL A 341 -2.67 46.13 17.50
N GLY A 342 -2.50 47.44 17.60
CA GLY A 342 -1.68 48.15 16.64
C GLY A 342 -1.42 49.60 17.00
N ARG A 343 -0.78 50.26 16.05
CA ARG A 343 -0.51 51.69 16.06
C ARG A 343 -1.02 52.32 14.78
N SER A 344 -1.66 53.47 14.88
CA SER A 344 -2.16 54.22 13.73
C SER A 344 -1.91 55.71 13.93
N ALA A 345 -1.41 56.39 12.90
CA ALA A 345 -1.13 57.81 12.93
C ALA A 345 -1.23 58.45 11.53
N ASN A 346 -1.56 59.75 11.48
CA ASN A 346 -1.63 60.47 10.20
C ASN A 346 -0.26 60.93 9.67
N GLN A 347 0.78 60.85 10.52
CA GLN A 347 2.16 61.15 10.18
C GLN A 347 3.06 60.01 10.69
N PHE A 348 4.02 59.58 9.88
CA PHE A 348 4.89 58.45 10.22
C PHE A 348 5.63 58.66 11.55
N LYS A 349 6.14 59.87 11.81
CA LYS A 349 6.85 60.22 13.06
C LYS A 349 6.00 60.07 14.33
N ASP A 350 4.68 60.12 14.19
CA ASP A 350 3.74 60.03 15.31
C ASP A 350 3.34 58.57 15.59
N LEU A 351 3.65 57.65 14.67
CA LEU A 351 3.32 56.23 14.79
C LEU A 351 3.92 55.59 16.05
N PHE A 352 5.08 56.04 16.50
CA PHE A 352 5.77 55.50 17.67
C PHE A 352 5.51 56.29 18.97
N ARG A 353 4.58 57.24 18.98
CA ARG A 353 4.23 58.04 20.18
C ARG A 353 3.22 57.33 21.08
N ALA A 354 3.12 57.77 22.34
CA ALA A 354 2.27 57.13 23.36
C ALA A 354 0.76 57.12 23.05
N GLY A 355 0.27 57.95 22.13
CA GLY A 355 -1.15 58.06 21.77
C GLY A 355 -1.56 57.39 20.46
N SER A 356 -0.66 56.72 19.74
CA SER A 356 -0.98 56.08 18.46
C SER A 356 -1.58 54.68 18.60
N GLY A 357 -1.62 54.13 19.82
CA GLY A 357 -2.08 52.77 20.08
C GLY A 357 -3.59 52.61 19.89
N PHE A 358 -3.99 51.49 19.29
CA PHE A 358 -5.38 51.06 19.25
C PHE A 358 -5.45 49.54 19.45
N GLY A 359 -6.62 49.05 19.85
CA GLY A 359 -6.87 47.63 19.90
C GLY A 359 -8.32 47.31 20.22
N SER A 360 -8.71 46.08 19.89
CA SER A 360 -10.02 45.50 20.16
C SER A 360 -9.86 44.02 20.42
N VAL A 361 -10.72 43.48 21.28
CA VAL A 361 -10.86 42.04 21.48
C VAL A 361 -12.33 41.75 21.74
N GLY A 362 -12.87 40.75 21.07
CA GLY A 362 -14.26 40.36 21.27
C GLY A 362 -14.64 39.10 20.51
N PRO A 363 -15.67 38.39 20.97
CA PRO A 363 -16.24 37.28 20.22
C PRO A 363 -17.04 37.81 19.02
N ASN A 364 -16.95 37.08 17.91
CA ASN A 364 -17.84 37.14 16.77
C ASN A 364 -18.67 35.85 16.74
N LEU A 365 -19.94 35.95 16.37
CA LEU A 365 -20.83 34.80 16.23
C LEU A 365 -21.44 34.83 14.84
N ASP A 366 -21.15 33.80 14.06
CA ASP A 366 -21.70 33.61 12.71
C ASP A 366 -22.59 32.37 12.71
N TRP A 367 -23.83 32.51 12.21
CA TRP A 367 -24.75 31.38 12.11
C TRP A 367 -25.51 31.40 10.78
N ASN A 368 -25.36 30.32 10.03
CA ASN A 368 -25.94 30.14 8.70
C ASN A 368 -27.44 29.75 8.74
N ILE A 369 -28.29 30.62 9.30
CA ILE A 369 -29.73 30.37 9.49
C ILE A 369 -30.44 30.15 8.14
N LEU A 370 -30.19 31.04 7.16
CA LEU A 370 -30.77 30.95 5.81
C LEU A 370 -29.75 30.34 4.84
N ASN A 371 -29.63 29.00 4.88
CA ASN A 371 -28.75 28.26 3.97
C ASN A 371 -29.48 27.54 2.82
N TYR A 372 -30.81 27.65 2.74
CA TYR A 372 -31.66 27.09 1.67
C TYR A 372 -31.42 25.59 1.39
N GLY A 373 -31.13 24.80 2.44
CA GLY A 373 -30.88 23.36 2.32
C GLY A 373 -29.44 23.00 1.93
N ARG A 374 -28.54 23.97 1.73
CA ARG A 374 -27.14 23.73 1.35
C ARG A 374 -26.38 22.90 2.39
N ILE A 375 -26.61 23.15 3.69
CA ILE A 375 -25.89 22.44 4.76
C ILE A 375 -26.41 21.01 4.88
N VAL A 376 -27.74 20.83 4.90
CA VAL A 376 -28.37 19.50 4.92
C VAL A 376 -27.98 18.69 3.67
N GLY A 377 -27.94 19.32 2.50
CA GLY A 377 -27.48 18.69 1.26
C GLY A 377 -26.01 18.26 1.32
N ASN A 378 -25.13 19.05 1.96
CA ASN A 378 -23.75 18.64 2.18
C ASN A 378 -23.62 17.47 3.16
N ILE A 379 -24.40 17.46 4.24
CA ILE A 379 -24.44 16.32 5.18
C ILE A 379 -24.89 15.05 4.45
N GLN A 380 -26.00 15.13 3.69
CA GLN A 380 -26.49 14.01 2.87
C GLN A 380 -25.45 13.52 1.84
N PHE A 381 -24.67 14.44 1.27
CA PHE A 381 -23.57 14.08 0.37
C PHE A 381 -22.47 13.31 1.11
N GLN A 382 -22.06 13.75 2.30
CA GLN A 382 -21.05 13.05 3.11
C GLN A 382 -21.56 11.69 3.61
N ASP A 383 -22.84 11.59 3.97
CA ASP A 383 -23.50 10.34 4.35
C ASP A 383 -23.55 9.35 3.18
N ALA A 384 -23.91 9.82 1.98
CA ALA A 384 -23.91 8.98 0.78
C ALA A 384 -22.50 8.48 0.43
N ARG A 385 -21.47 9.32 0.61
CA ARG A 385 -20.07 8.93 0.42
C ARG A 385 -19.64 7.86 1.45
N PHE A 386 -20.09 7.97 2.70
CA PHE A 386 -19.87 6.93 3.71
C PHE A 386 -20.54 5.60 3.32
N GLN A 387 -21.78 5.64 2.80
CA GLN A 387 -22.47 4.44 2.32
C GLN A 387 -21.76 3.79 1.12
N GLU A 388 -21.21 4.59 0.19
CA GLU A 388 -20.39 4.11 -0.91
C GLU A 388 -19.13 3.38 -0.39
N LEU A 389 -18.40 4.00 0.53
CA LEU A 389 -17.22 3.41 1.14
C LEU A 389 -17.56 2.15 1.96
N LEU A 390 -18.76 2.07 2.55
CA LEU A 390 -19.19 0.91 3.31
C LEU A 390 -19.38 -0.29 2.39
N ALA A 391 -20.03 -0.09 1.25
CA ALA A 391 -20.15 -1.11 0.23
C ALA A 391 -18.78 -1.50 -0.34
N ALA A 392 -17.88 -0.54 -0.54
CA ALA A 392 -16.52 -0.81 -0.98
C ALA A 392 -15.74 -1.67 0.03
N TYR A 393 -15.78 -1.34 1.31
CA TYR A 393 -15.17 -2.14 2.39
C TYR A 393 -15.73 -3.58 2.43
N GLN A 394 -17.05 -3.73 2.34
CA GLN A 394 -17.69 -5.05 2.30
C GLN A 394 -17.23 -5.85 1.06
N GLN A 395 -17.11 -5.21 -0.10
CA GLN A 395 -16.58 -5.84 -1.30
C GLN A 395 -15.11 -6.24 -1.15
N THR A 396 -14.27 -5.41 -0.52
CA THR A 396 -12.86 -5.73 -0.24
C THR A 396 -12.76 -6.97 0.65
N VAL A 397 -13.60 -7.10 1.68
CA VAL A 397 -13.65 -8.30 2.54
C VAL A 397 -14.07 -9.54 1.75
N LEU A 398 -15.07 -9.42 0.88
CA LEU A 398 -15.51 -10.53 0.02
C LEU A 398 -14.42 -10.96 -0.98
N ASN A 399 -13.71 -9.99 -1.58
CA ASN A 399 -12.60 -10.25 -2.48
C ASN A 399 -11.43 -10.92 -1.75
N ALA A 400 -11.10 -10.47 -0.54
CA ALA A 400 -10.09 -11.10 0.28
C ALA A 400 -10.42 -12.57 0.58
N ASN A 401 -11.69 -12.86 0.86
CA ASN A 401 -12.15 -14.24 1.05
C ASN A 401 -12.07 -15.07 -0.24
N LEU A 402 -12.48 -14.49 -1.38
CA LEU A 402 -12.38 -15.13 -2.69
C LEU A 402 -10.93 -15.50 -3.05
N GLU A 403 -9.99 -14.56 -2.85
CA GLU A 403 -8.57 -14.78 -3.13
C GLU A 403 -8.00 -15.91 -2.27
N ALA A 404 -8.34 -15.95 -0.98
CA ALA A 404 -7.88 -17.00 -0.08
C ALA A 404 -8.42 -18.38 -0.48
N GLU A 405 -9.73 -18.50 -0.71
CA GLU A 405 -10.34 -19.77 -1.16
C GLU A 405 -9.75 -20.25 -2.49
N ASN A 406 -9.57 -19.34 -3.46
CA ASN A 406 -8.95 -19.67 -4.75
C ASN A 406 -7.50 -20.14 -4.60
N ALA A 407 -6.72 -19.48 -3.75
CA ALA A 407 -5.33 -19.84 -3.51
C ALA A 407 -5.21 -21.23 -2.83
N ILE A 408 -6.10 -21.53 -1.89
CA ILE A 408 -6.17 -22.84 -1.20
C ILE A 408 -6.47 -23.95 -2.21
N ILE A 409 -7.55 -23.84 -2.98
CA ILE A 409 -7.91 -24.90 -3.94
C ILE A 409 -6.86 -25.03 -5.04
N GLN A 410 -6.24 -23.92 -5.47
CA GLN A 410 -5.13 -23.94 -6.43
C GLN A 410 -3.96 -24.76 -5.89
N PHE A 411 -3.54 -24.56 -4.64
CA PHE A 411 -2.48 -25.36 -4.02
C PHE A 411 -2.84 -26.85 -3.94
N LEU A 412 -4.05 -27.16 -3.47
CA LEU A 412 -4.49 -28.55 -3.31
C LEU A 412 -4.52 -29.30 -4.64
N LYS A 413 -4.96 -28.64 -5.72
CA LYS A 413 -5.05 -29.24 -7.06
C LYS A 413 -3.71 -29.22 -7.81
N ALA A 414 -2.87 -28.20 -7.61
CA ALA A 414 -1.51 -28.18 -8.14
C ALA A 414 -0.67 -29.34 -7.58
N GLN A 415 -0.80 -29.65 -6.28
CA GLN A 415 -0.12 -30.80 -5.67
C GLN A 415 -0.57 -32.14 -6.28
N GLU A 416 -1.89 -32.30 -6.49
CA GLU A 416 -2.45 -33.50 -7.11
C GLU A 416 -1.97 -33.67 -8.56
N GLN A 417 -1.96 -32.57 -9.33
CA GLN A 417 -1.47 -32.53 -10.69
C GLN A 417 0.04 -32.83 -10.77
N LEU A 418 0.85 -32.23 -9.90
CA LEU A 418 2.30 -32.48 -9.87
C LEU A 418 2.59 -33.97 -9.67
N ARG A 419 1.91 -34.63 -8.73
CA ARG A 419 2.08 -36.07 -8.49
C ARG A 419 1.81 -36.89 -9.75
N LEU A 420 0.70 -36.61 -10.44
CA LEU A 420 0.32 -37.32 -11.67
C LEU A 420 1.28 -37.05 -12.83
N GLN A 421 1.75 -35.81 -12.97
CA GLN A 421 2.68 -35.41 -14.03
C GLN A 421 4.08 -36.00 -13.82
N LEU A 422 4.55 -36.11 -12.57
CA LEU A 422 5.80 -36.79 -12.27
C LEU A 422 5.72 -38.29 -12.60
N GLU A 423 4.61 -38.95 -12.26
CA GLU A 423 4.36 -40.36 -12.60
C GLU A 423 4.33 -40.58 -14.13
N ALA A 424 3.68 -39.68 -14.86
CA ALA A 424 3.65 -39.70 -16.33
C ALA A 424 5.03 -39.46 -16.96
N ALA A 425 5.80 -38.51 -16.43
CA ALA A 425 7.14 -38.21 -16.90
C ALA A 425 8.11 -39.37 -16.65
N GLU A 426 8.08 -39.99 -15.47
CA GLU A 426 8.90 -41.17 -15.14
C GLU A 426 8.57 -42.35 -16.08
N ALA A 427 7.28 -42.62 -16.32
CA ALA A 427 6.86 -43.67 -17.23
C ALA A 427 7.28 -43.40 -18.69
N ALA A 428 7.16 -42.15 -19.13
CA ALA A 428 7.56 -41.74 -20.49
C ALA A 428 9.09 -41.80 -20.66
N ASP A 429 9.86 -41.40 -19.65
CA ASP A 429 11.32 -41.49 -19.64
C ASP A 429 11.80 -42.94 -19.74
N LYS A 430 11.26 -43.82 -18.90
CA LYS A 430 11.59 -45.25 -18.92
C LYS A 430 11.20 -45.91 -20.25
N THR A 431 10.06 -45.53 -20.83
CA THR A 431 9.65 -46.03 -22.15
C THR A 431 10.63 -45.58 -23.24
N ASN A 432 11.09 -44.34 -23.17
CA ASN A 432 12.08 -43.80 -24.09
C ASN A 432 13.43 -44.49 -23.96
N GLU A 433 13.90 -44.76 -22.74
CA GLU A 433 15.14 -45.50 -22.49
C GLU A 433 15.11 -46.88 -23.18
N LEU A 434 14.03 -47.66 -22.97
CA LEU A 434 13.86 -48.97 -23.57
C LEU A 434 13.83 -48.91 -25.10
N ILE A 435 13.03 -48.01 -25.67
CA ILE A 435 12.90 -47.88 -27.13
C ILE A 435 14.20 -47.38 -27.77
N THR A 436 14.93 -46.49 -27.10
CA THR A 436 16.23 -46.00 -27.58
C THR A 436 17.25 -47.14 -27.60
N LEU A 437 17.32 -47.95 -26.54
CA LEU A 437 18.22 -49.10 -26.48
C LEU A 437 17.96 -50.10 -27.60
N GLN A 438 16.70 -50.51 -27.77
CA GLN A 438 16.33 -51.45 -28.83
C GLN A 438 16.59 -50.88 -30.24
N PHE A 439 16.33 -49.58 -30.42
CA PHE A 439 16.64 -48.90 -31.68
C PHE A 439 18.14 -48.92 -31.94
N GLU A 440 18.99 -48.63 -30.96
CA GLU A 440 20.46 -48.66 -31.08
C GLU A 440 21.01 -50.08 -31.33
N GLU A 441 20.45 -51.10 -30.69
CA GLU A 441 20.84 -52.52 -30.85
C GLU A 441 20.42 -53.14 -32.20
N GLY A 442 19.64 -52.41 -33.01
CA GLY A 442 19.27 -52.83 -34.36
C GLY A 442 18.10 -53.81 -34.40
N GLU A 443 17.28 -53.87 -33.35
CA GLU A 443 16.00 -54.58 -33.41
C GLU A 443 15.07 -53.90 -34.43
N GLU A 444 14.22 -54.68 -35.13
CA GLU A 444 13.22 -54.15 -36.07
C GLU A 444 12.14 -53.37 -35.30
N ILE A 445 12.35 -52.06 -35.14
CA ILE A 445 11.38 -51.13 -34.56
C ILE A 445 10.95 -50.11 -35.62
N ASP A 446 9.64 -49.93 -35.76
CA ASP A 446 9.05 -48.86 -36.55
C ASP A 446 9.50 -47.50 -36.00
N PHE A 447 10.17 -46.69 -36.82
CA PHE A 447 10.66 -45.36 -36.42
C PHE A 447 9.53 -44.45 -35.91
N ASN A 448 8.30 -44.64 -36.40
CA ASN A 448 7.13 -43.94 -35.87
C ASN A 448 6.98 -44.13 -34.35
N ARG A 449 7.29 -45.33 -33.85
CA ARG A 449 7.27 -45.63 -32.41
C ARG A 449 8.32 -44.83 -31.65
N VAL A 450 9.54 -44.73 -32.17
CA VAL A 450 10.64 -43.93 -31.60
C VAL A 450 10.23 -42.45 -31.54
N PHE A 451 9.79 -41.91 -32.68
CA PHE A 451 9.29 -40.55 -32.80
C PHE A 451 8.15 -40.23 -31.81
N SER A 452 7.16 -41.12 -31.72
CA SER A 452 6.01 -40.94 -30.82
C SER A 452 6.43 -40.94 -29.35
N VAL A 453 7.34 -41.83 -28.95
CA VAL A 453 7.82 -41.95 -27.57
C VAL A 453 8.69 -40.75 -27.18
N GLN A 454 9.63 -40.32 -28.04
CA GLN A 454 10.48 -39.15 -27.77
C GLN A 454 9.69 -37.85 -27.63
N ASN A 455 8.69 -37.64 -28.50
CA ASN A 455 7.80 -36.48 -28.40
C ASN A 455 6.94 -36.54 -27.13
N THR A 456 6.42 -37.72 -26.78
CA THR A 456 5.64 -37.90 -25.56
C THR A 456 6.49 -37.61 -24.32
N LYS A 457 7.71 -38.15 -24.24
CA LYS A 457 8.66 -37.86 -23.14
C LYS A 457 8.89 -36.36 -23.00
N THR A 458 9.27 -35.69 -24.08
CA THR A 458 9.54 -34.23 -24.07
C THR A 458 8.34 -33.46 -23.53
N GLN A 459 7.13 -33.80 -23.97
CA GLN A 459 5.89 -33.18 -23.49
C GLN A 459 5.63 -33.44 -22.00
N GLN A 460 5.81 -34.67 -21.52
CA GLN A 460 5.58 -35.00 -20.11
C GLN A 460 6.61 -34.37 -19.17
N GLU A 461 7.90 -34.34 -19.54
CA GLU A 461 8.95 -33.70 -18.74
C GLU A 461 8.72 -32.19 -18.59
N VAL A 462 8.39 -31.50 -19.70
CA VAL A 462 8.07 -30.07 -19.68
C VAL A 462 6.80 -29.78 -18.88
N ALA A 463 5.78 -30.65 -18.97
CA ALA A 463 4.55 -30.55 -18.19
C ALA A 463 4.80 -30.75 -16.69
N ALA A 464 5.64 -31.72 -16.31
CA ALA A 464 6.02 -31.95 -14.92
C ALA A 464 6.82 -30.79 -14.32
N ALA A 465 7.76 -30.22 -15.08
CA ALA A 465 8.46 -29.00 -14.67
C ALA A 465 7.49 -27.82 -14.48
N GLY A 466 6.50 -27.69 -15.35
CA GLY A 466 5.40 -26.72 -15.19
C GLY A 466 4.60 -26.91 -13.93
N ALA A 467 4.08 -28.13 -13.71
CA ALA A 467 3.30 -28.45 -12.53
C ALA A 467 4.08 -28.22 -11.23
N LYS A 468 5.41 -28.42 -11.25
CA LYS A 468 6.27 -28.12 -10.09
C LYS A 468 6.34 -26.62 -9.81
N GLY A 469 6.49 -25.81 -10.87
CA GLY A 469 6.38 -24.35 -10.78
C GLY A 469 5.02 -23.90 -10.25
N ASP A 470 3.92 -24.49 -10.74
CA ASP A 470 2.56 -24.14 -10.33
C ASP A 470 2.30 -24.39 -8.84
N VAL A 471 2.87 -25.46 -8.26
CA VAL A 471 2.82 -25.70 -6.82
C VAL A 471 3.53 -24.59 -6.06
N ALA A 472 4.74 -24.20 -6.48
CA ALA A 472 5.46 -23.10 -5.85
C ALA A 472 4.74 -21.75 -5.98
N GLN A 473 4.17 -21.45 -7.14
CA GLN A 473 3.34 -20.26 -7.37
C GLN A 473 2.10 -20.22 -6.46
N SER A 474 1.45 -21.36 -6.25
CA SER A 474 0.27 -21.41 -5.39
C SER A 474 0.56 -21.06 -3.92
N VAL A 475 1.77 -21.37 -3.42
CA VAL A 475 2.19 -20.96 -2.06
C VAL A 475 2.41 -19.44 -1.98
N VAL A 476 2.94 -18.83 -3.05
CA VAL A 476 3.03 -17.36 -3.16
C VAL A 476 1.63 -16.73 -3.16
N ALA A 477 0.68 -17.33 -3.88
CA ALA A 477 -0.70 -16.87 -3.92
C ALA A 477 -1.36 -16.94 -2.53
N ILE A 478 -1.12 -18.00 -1.77
CA ILE A 478 -1.63 -18.13 -0.39
C ILE A 478 -1.02 -17.06 0.51
N TYR A 479 0.30 -16.81 0.44
CA TYR A 479 0.95 -15.74 1.18
C TYR A 479 0.27 -14.39 0.93
N ARG A 480 0.07 -14.03 -0.35
CA ARG A 480 -0.58 -12.78 -0.75
C ARG A 480 -2.01 -12.72 -0.22
N ALA A 481 -2.79 -13.79 -0.42
CA ALA A 481 -4.20 -13.83 -0.04
C ALA A 481 -4.41 -13.75 1.49
N LEU A 482 -3.45 -14.19 2.29
CA LEU A 482 -3.48 -14.06 3.75
C LEU A 482 -2.92 -12.73 4.27
N GLY A 483 -2.55 -11.79 3.39
CA GLY A 483 -2.01 -10.48 3.78
C GLY A 483 -0.53 -10.51 4.17
N GLY A 484 0.21 -11.51 3.70
CA GLY A 484 1.68 -11.58 3.79
C GLY A 484 2.26 -11.54 5.20
N GLY A 485 1.48 -11.93 6.21
CA GLY A 485 1.93 -11.95 7.59
C GLY A 485 2.02 -10.58 8.26
N TRP A 486 1.23 -9.60 7.82
CA TRP A 486 1.21 -8.23 8.37
C TRP A 486 0.98 -8.20 9.90
N PRO A 487 1.75 -7.40 10.68
CA PRO A 487 2.85 -6.52 10.25
C PRO A 487 4.04 -7.29 9.67
N SER A 488 4.47 -6.90 8.47
CA SER A 488 5.56 -7.56 7.78
C SER A 488 6.88 -7.43 8.56
N PRO A 489 7.72 -8.47 8.62
CA PRO A 489 9.01 -8.44 9.34
C PRO A 489 9.96 -7.43 8.72
N TYR A 490 9.84 -7.22 7.40
CA TYR A 490 10.63 -6.26 6.65
C TYR A 490 10.40 -4.82 7.14
N LEU A 491 9.26 -4.53 7.78
CA LEU A 491 8.97 -3.22 8.38
C LEU A 491 9.78 -2.93 9.65
N THR A 492 10.37 -3.96 10.26
CA THR A 492 11.21 -3.81 11.46
C THR A 492 12.68 -3.55 11.11
N GLN A 493 13.05 -3.69 9.82
CA GLN A 493 14.36 -3.31 9.33
C GLN A 493 14.24 -1.95 8.62
N PRO A 494 15.05 -0.94 8.99
CA PRO A 494 15.07 0.33 8.27
C PRO A 494 15.36 0.08 6.79
N ILE A 495 14.56 0.68 5.90
CA ILE A 495 14.94 0.82 4.49
C ILE A 495 16.29 1.56 4.52
N GLY A 496 17.34 0.94 3.98
CA GLY A 496 18.74 1.33 4.18
C GLY A 496 19.00 2.85 4.12
N GLU A 497 20.06 3.27 4.81
CA GLU A 497 20.56 4.65 4.69
C GLU A 497 20.62 5.05 3.21
N PRO A 498 20.14 6.25 2.85
CA PRO A 498 20.23 6.71 1.47
C PRO A 498 21.69 6.61 1.02
N ASP A 499 21.94 5.91 -0.09
CA ASP A 499 23.25 5.92 -0.73
C ASP A 499 23.73 7.37 -0.84
N GLU A 500 24.96 7.64 -0.39
CA GLU A 500 25.58 8.95 -0.60
C GLU A 500 25.48 9.28 -2.09
N PRO A 501 24.96 10.46 -2.47
CA PRO A 501 24.78 10.79 -3.87
C PRO A 501 26.12 10.69 -4.60
N SER A 502 26.18 9.82 -5.59
CA SER A 502 27.31 9.74 -6.54
C SER A 502 27.62 11.12 -7.08
N GLU A 503 28.90 11.52 -7.06
CA GLU A 503 29.37 12.85 -7.49
C GLU A 503 28.67 13.32 -8.77
N VAL A 504 27.89 14.39 -8.64
CA VAL A 504 27.17 15.01 -9.75
C VAL A 504 28.19 15.61 -10.72
N PRO A 505 28.08 15.39 -12.04
CA PRO A 505 28.95 16.01 -13.02
C PRO A 505 28.98 17.55 -12.84
N ASN A 506 30.17 18.13 -13.00
CA ASN A 506 30.56 19.52 -12.65
C ASN A 506 29.83 20.64 -13.43
N ASN A 507 28.64 20.37 -13.99
CA ASN A 507 27.85 21.27 -14.82
C ASN A 507 26.33 21.21 -14.55
N ALA A 508 25.88 20.60 -13.44
CA ALA A 508 24.49 20.69 -13.00
C ALA A 508 24.24 22.00 -12.21
N GLU A 509 23.12 22.66 -12.47
CA GLU A 509 22.72 23.91 -11.81
C GLU A 509 22.32 23.62 -10.35
N GLU A 510 22.97 24.31 -9.40
CA GLU A 510 22.92 24.03 -7.95
C GLU A 510 21.65 24.62 -7.32
N ILE A 511 20.80 23.75 -6.75
CA ILE A 511 19.64 24.15 -5.93
C ILE A 511 20.08 24.02 -4.46
N GLU A 512 20.15 25.13 -3.72
CA GLU A 512 20.59 25.14 -2.32
C GLU A 512 19.69 24.27 -1.43
N ALA A 513 20.31 23.28 -0.78
CA ALA A 513 19.70 22.45 0.25
C ALA A 513 19.73 23.14 1.64
N PRO A 514 18.73 22.93 2.51
CA PRO A 514 18.82 23.32 3.91
C PRO A 514 19.87 22.45 4.65
N PRO A 515 20.55 22.97 5.67
CA PRO A 515 21.68 22.30 6.31
C PRO A 515 21.23 21.03 7.05
N GLY A 516 21.89 19.91 6.76
CA GLY A 516 21.65 18.61 7.37
C GLY A 516 22.63 18.26 8.50
N ASN A 517 22.16 17.43 9.45
CA ASN A 517 22.81 16.19 9.89
C ASN A 517 21.99 15.48 10.99
N ASN A 518 21.30 14.39 10.63
CA ASN A 518 21.45 13.00 11.14
C ASN A 518 20.17 12.17 10.90
N PRO A 519 20.30 10.87 10.57
CA PRO A 519 19.18 10.02 10.16
C PRO A 519 18.37 9.50 11.37
N LEU A 520 17.04 9.52 11.27
CA LEU A 520 16.11 9.14 12.35
C LEU A 520 15.72 7.65 12.27
N SER A 521 15.96 6.90 13.34
CA SER A 521 15.43 5.54 13.54
C SER A 521 14.00 5.58 14.11
N ILE A 522 13.16 4.59 13.77
CA ILE A 522 11.70 4.63 14.04
C ILE A 522 11.34 4.44 15.53
N ASP A 523 12.28 4.02 16.37
CA ASP A 523 12.11 3.86 17.82
C ASP A 523 12.60 5.08 18.65
N GLU A 524 13.13 6.13 18.02
CA GLU A 524 13.50 7.40 18.69
C GLU A 524 12.46 8.53 18.50
N VAL A 525 11.31 8.23 17.91
CA VAL A 525 10.25 9.21 17.57
C VAL A 525 9.34 9.57 18.78
N LEU A 526 9.64 9.07 19.98
CA LEU A 526 8.81 9.25 21.18
C LEU A 526 9.66 9.59 22.43
N GLU A 527 10.14 10.83 22.61
CA GLU A 527 10.31 11.45 23.94
C GLU A 527 10.59 12.98 23.83
N ASN A 528 9.82 13.78 24.58
CA ASN A 528 9.96 15.24 24.83
C ASN A 528 10.53 15.41 26.26
N PRO A 529 11.31 16.46 26.65
CA PRO A 529 10.86 17.86 26.59
C PRO A 529 11.94 18.99 26.45
N VAL A 530 11.49 20.18 25.99
CA VAL A 530 11.77 21.57 26.47
C VAL A 530 13.20 21.99 26.90
N ASP A 531 13.77 23.06 26.30
CA ASP A 531 14.10 24.35 26.97
C ASP A 531 14.72 25.41 26.01
N ASP A 532 14.39 26.68 26.30
CA ASP A 532 14.80 28.01 25.75
C ASP A 532 14.27 28.52 24.40
#